data_AF-X6BCJ2-F1
#
_entry.id   AF-X6BCJ2-F1
#
_cell.length_a   1.000
_cell.length_b   1.000
_cell.length_c   1.000
_cell.angle_alpha   90.00
_cell.angle_beta   90.00
_cell.angle_gamma   90.00
#
_symmetry.space_group_name_H-M   'P 1'
#
loop_
_entity.id
_entity.type
_entity.pdbx_description
1 polymer ?
#
loop_
_entity_poly.entity_id
_entity_poly.type
_entity_poly.pdbx_seq_one_letter_code
_entity_poly.pdbx_strand_id
1 'polypeptide(L)'
;MTRVGKLELRVPQDRAGRFSTELFERYQRSERALVATLAEMYVQGVSTRKVKAITEKLCGHAFSASSISAINKRLDESLAAFARRPLQEPFPYLIL
;
A
#
# COMPACT_ATOMS: atom_id res chain seq x y z
N MET A 1 -9.30 -7.25 -3.59
CA MET A 1 -8.41 -6.96 -4.73
C MET A 1 -7.07 -7.56 -4.43
N THR A 2 -6.78 -8.64 -5.14
CA THR A 2 -5.53 -9.39 -5.04
C THR A 2 -4.75 -9.23 -6.34
N ARG A 3 -3.49 -9.64 -6.36
CA ARG A 3 -2.63 -9.60 -7.55
C ARG A 3 -3.21 -10.39 -8.74
N VAL A 4 -4.09 -11.36 -8.48
CA VAL A 4 -4.80 -12.17 -9.49
C VAL A 4 -6.22 -11.67 -9.78
N GLY A 5 -6.60 -10.49 -9.29
CA GLY A 5 -7.90 -9.87 -9.52
C GLY A 5 -8.86 -9.92 -8.34
N LYS A 6 -10.18 -9.86 -8.63
CA LYS A 6 -11.25 -9.92 -7.63
C LYS A 6 -11.43 -11.36 -7.17
N LEU A 7 -11.18 -11.61 -5.88
CA LEU A 7 -11.45 -12.88 -5.23
C LEU A 7 -12.67 -12.72 -4.31
N GLU A 8 -13.62 -13.63 -4.40
CA GLU A 8 -14.75 -13.70 -3.48
C GLU A 8 -14.43 -14.70 -2.38
N LEU A 9 -14.27 -14.20 -1.16
CA LEU A 9 -13.91 -14.99 0.01
C LEU A 9 -15.11 -15.10 0.95
N ARG A 10 -15.42 -16.33 1.37
CA ARG A 10 -16.37 -16.57 2.45
C ARG A 10 -15.60 -16.58 3.76
N VAL A 11 -15.83 -15.56 4.58
CA VAL A 11 -15.19 -15.44 5.90
C VAL A 11 -16.11 -16.09 6.94
N PRO A 12 -15.64 -17.08 7.73
CA PRO A 12 -16.40 -17.61 8.85
C PRO A 12 -16.81 -16.50 9.81
N GLN A 13 -18.01 -16.59 10.39
CA GLN A 13 -18.49 -15.68 11.41
C GLN A 13 -18.84 -16.47 12.66
N ASP A 14 -18.32 -16.07 13.81
CA ASP A 14 -18.77 -16.57 15.10
C ASP A 14 -19.94 -15.74 15.62
N ARG A 15 -20.77 -16.34 16.47
CA ARG A 15 -21.97 -15.69 17.03
C ARG A 15 -21.65 -14.44 17.87
N ALA A 16 -20.43 -14.36 18.40
CA ALA A 16 -19.94 -13.22 19.18
C ALA A 16 -19.16 -12.18 18.35
N GLY A 17 -18.94 -12.42 17.06
CA GLY A 17 -18.21 -11.51 16.16
C GLY A 17 -16.73 -11.31 16.51
N ARG A 18 -16.11 -12.24 17.24
CA ARG A 18 -14.70 -12.23 17.66
C ARG A 18 -13.77 -12.89 16.65
N PHE A 19 -14.29 -13.61 15.67
CA PHE A 19 -13.47 -14.26 14.66
C PHE A 19 -12.77 -13.22 13.77
N SER A 20 -11.45 -13.29 13.71
CA SER A 20 -10.61 -12.58 12.76
C SER A 20 -9.58 -13.54 12.17
N THR A 21 -9.40 -13.51 10.86
CA THR A 21 -8.35 -14.28 10.17
C THR A 21 -6.98 -13.65 10.37
N GLU A 22 -5.93 -14.47 10.49
CA GLU A 22 -4.53 -13.98 10.44
C GLU A 22 -4.10 -13.60 9.01
N LEU A 23 -4.76 -14.17 8.00
CA LEU A 23 -4.43 -13.97 6.59
C LEU A 23 -4.77 -12.56 6.07
N PHE A 24 -5.79 -11.92 6.62
CA PHE A 24 -6.21 -10.57 6.25
C PHE A 24 -6.95 -9.89 7.41
N GLU A 25 -6.79 -8.58 7.49
CA GLU A 25 -7.47 -7.77 8.51
C GLU A 25 -8.96 -7.63 8.21
N ARG A 26 -9.74 -7.34 9.26
CA ARG A 26 -11.17 -7.04 9.13
C ARG A 26 -11.36 -5.86 8.16
N TYR A 27 -12.28 -6.00 7.21
CA TYR A 27 -12.55 -5.02 6.14
C TYR A 27 -11.40 -4.81 5.13
N GLN A 28 -10.35 -5.64 5.16
CA GLN A 28 -9.27 -5.55 4.17
C GLN A 28 -9.78 -5.96 2.78
N ARG A 29 -9.97 -4.95 1.93
CA ARG A 29 -10.42 -5.14 0.54
C ARG A 29 -9.28 -5.26 -0.45
N SER A 30 -8.03 -5.02 -0.05
CA SER A 30 -6.85 -5.09 -0.91
C SER A 30 -5.72 -5.87 -0.24
N GLU A 31 -5.08 -6.73 -1.01
CA GLU A 31 -3.93 -7.53 -0.57
C GLU A 31 -2.75 -6.63 -0.16
N ARG A 32 -2.08 -6.96 0.96
CA ARG A 32 -0.92 -6.19 1.45
C ARG A 32 0.19 -6.08 0.41
N ALA A 33 0.48 -7.17 -0.30
CA ALA A 33 1.51 -7.20 -1.32
C ALA A 33 1.24 -6.22 -2.47
N LEU A 34 -0.02 -6.09 -2.91
CA LEU A 34 -0.41 -5.12 -3.92
C LEU A 34 -0.15 -3.68 -3.44
N VAL A 35 -0.49 -3.38 -2.18
CA VAL A 35 -0.25 -2.06 -1.59
C VAL A 35 1.26 -1.77 -1.48
N ALA A 36 2.06 -2.76 -1.10
CA ALA A 36 3.51 -2.62 -1.01
C ALA A 36 4.16 -2.36 -2.38
N THR A 37 3.74 -3.06 -3.43
CA THR A 37 4.24 -2.82 -4.79
C THR A 37 3.85 -1.43 -5.30
N LEU A 38 2.64 -0.95 -5.00
CA LEU A 38 2.22 0.42 -5.32
C LEU A 38 3.09 1.46 -4.59
N ALA A 39 3.41 1.20 -3.32
CA ALA A 39 4.28 2.05 -2.52
C ALA A 39 5.70 2.13 -3.10
N GLU A 40 6.28 0.99 -3.47
CA GLU A 40 7.61 0.92 -4.07
C GLU A 40 7.67 1.69 -5.38
N MET A 41 6.67 1.55 -6.26
CA MET A 41 6.57 2.34 -7.48
C MET A 41 6.53 3.85 -7.21
N TYR A 42 5.80 4.27 -6.17
CA TYR A 42 5.74 5.67 -5.79
C TYR A 42 7.11 6.20 -5.31
N VAL A 43 7.80 5.45 -4.45
CA VAL A 43 9.16 5.78 -3.99
C VAL A 43 10.15 5.87 -5.15
N GLN A 44 10.01 5.02 -6.16
CA GLN A 44 10.83 5.03 -7.38
C GLN A 44 10.44 6.16 -8.37
N GLY A 45 9.54 7.07 -8.01
CA GLY A 45 9.15 8.21 -8.83
C GLY A 45 8.24 7.85 -10.01
N VAL A 46 7.59 6.69 -9.99
CA VAL A 46 6.63 6.31 -11.03
C VAL A 46 5.38 7.19 -10.89
N SER A 47 5.05 7.92 -11.96
CA SER A 47 3.85 8.77 -11.96
C SER A 47 2.58 7.95 -11.71
N THR A 48 1.58 8.55 -11.06
CA THR A 48 0.29 7.90 -10.76
C THR A 48 -0.41 7.35 -12.01
N ARG A 49 -0.21 8.00 -13.17
CA ARG A 49 -0.69 7.51 -14.47
C ARG A 49 0.02 6.24 -14.93
N LYS A 50 1.35 6.17 -14.76
CA LYS A 50 2.15 4.98 -15.11
C LYS A 50 1.85 3.82 -14.16
N VAL A 51 1.64 4.10 -12.87
CA VAL A 51 1.18 3.10 -11.89
C VAL A 51 -0.15 2.49 -12.32
N LYS A 52 -1.14 3.31 -12.72
CA LYS A 52 -2.43 2.84 -13.24
C LYS A 52 -2.24 1.89 -14.43
N ALA A 53 -1.44 2.29 -15.42
CA ALA A 53 -1.19 1.49 -16.61
C ALA A 53 -0.52 0.14 -16.28
N ILE A 54 0.42 0.13 -15.33
CA ILE A 54 1.10 -1.10 -14.89
C ILE A 54 0.15 -2.02 -14.14
N THR A 55 -0.64 -1.50 -13.20
CA THR A 55 -1.59 -2.33 -12.43
C THR A 55 -2.71 -2.88 -13.29
N GLU A 56 -3.20 -2.12 -14.27
CA GLU A 56 -4.18 -2.61 -15.23
C GLU A 56 -3.63 -3.77 -16.07
N LYS A 57 -2.37 -3.67 -16.53
CA LYS A 57 -1.68 -4.76 -17.25
C LYS A 57 -1.42 -6.00 -16.39
N LEU A 58 -1.03 -5.81 -15.13
CA LEU A 58 -0.62 -6.92 -14.25
C LEU A 58 -1.80 -7.63 -13.57
N CYS A 59 -2.82 -6.88 -13.15
CA CYS A 59 -3.92 -7.40 -12.34
C CYS A 59 -5.23 -7.56 -13.13
N GLY A 60 -5.26 -7.19 -14.43
CA GLY A 60 -6.46 -7.23 -15.26
C GLY A 60 -7.58 -6.28 -14.79
N HIS A 61 -7.27 -5.34 -13.91
CA HIS A 61 -8.22 -4.41 -13.32
C HIS A 61 -7.59 -3.02 -13.15
N ALA A 62 -8.31 -2.00 -13.60
CA ALA A 62 -7.86 -0.62 -13.51
C ALA A 62 -8.12 -0.05 -12.11
N PHE A 63 -7.07 0.46 -11.46
CA PHE A 63 -7.23 1.31 -10.28
C PHE A 63 -7.54 2.74 -10.71
N SER A 64 -8.45 3.40 -10.00
CA SER A 64 -8.67 4.83 -10.22
C SER A 64 -7.45 5.62 -9.74
N ALA A 65 -7.16 6.74 -10.41
CA ALA A 65 -6.11 7.66 -9.97
C ALA A 65 -6.35 8.15 -8.53
N SER A 66 -7.62 8.29 -8.12
CA SER A 66 -8.01 8.62 -6.75
C SER A 66 -7.64 7.53 -5.74
N SER A 67 -7.80 6.25 -6.10
CA SER A 67 -7.41 5.13 -5.24
C SER A 67 -5.89 5.08 -5.04
N ILE A 68 -5.13 5.26 -6.13
CA ILE A 68 -3.67 5.33 -6.09
C ILE A 68 -3.22 6.53 -5.24
N SER A 69 -3.84 7.70 -5.44
CA SER A 69 -3.52 8.90 -4.64
C SER A 69 -3.83 8.71 -3.16
N ALA A 70 -4.93 8.05 -2.79
CA ALA A 70 -5.26 7.79 -1.40
C ALA A 70 -4.26 6.84 -0.72
N ILE A 71 -3.76 5.83 -1.46
CA ILE A 71 -2.69 4.94 -0.99
C ILE A 71 -1.38 5.72 -0.80
N ASN A 72 -1.00 6.54 -1.77
CA ASN A 72 0.22 7.36 -1.71
C ASN A 72 0.17 8.40 -0.58
N LYS A 73 -0.98 9.02 -0.33
CA LYS A 73 -1.14 9.96 0.80
C LYS A 73 -0.82 9.34 2.15
N ARG A 74 -1.15 8.06 2.37
CA ARG A 74 -0.76 7.35 3.61
C ARG A 74 0.76 7.16 3.70
N LEU A 75 1.44 7.02 2.56
CA LEU A 75 2.90 6.95 2.50
C LEU A 75 3.54 8.31 2.75
N ASP A 76 2.92 9.40 2.31
CA ASP A 76 3.42 10.77 2.53
C ASP A 76 3.62 11.07 4.02
N GLU A 77 2.70 10.60 4.88
CA GLU A 77 2.84 10.75 6.35
C GLU A 77 4.09 10.03 6.88
N SER A 78 4.31 8.79 6.44
CA SER A 78 5.47 7.98 6.85
C SER A 78 6.78 8.57 6.31
N LEU A 79 6.76 9.05 5.06
CA LEU A 79 7.90 9.69 4.43
C LEU A 79 8.25 11.01 5.13
N ALA A 80 7.25 11.83 5.48
CA ALA A 80 7.45 13.06 6.23
C ALA A 80 8.02 12.80 7.63
N ALA A 81 7.52 11.77 8.32
CA ALA A 81 8.05 11.34 9.61
C ALA A 81 9.51 10.89 9.50
N PHE A 82 9.85 10.12 8.46
CA PHE A 82 11.23 9.70 8.19
C PHE A 82 12.15 10.90 7.89
N ALA A 83 11.71 11.82 7.03
CA ALA A 83 12.49 12.98 6.62
C ALA A 83 12.71 13.98 7.77
N ARG A 84 11.76 14.10 8.70
CA ARG A 84 11.83 15.00 9.86
C ARG A 84 12.40 14.33 11.12
N ARG A 85 12.80 13.06 11.05
CA ARG A 85 13.24 12.34 12.25
C ARG A 85 14.49 13.03 12.83
N PRO A 86 14.57 13.18 14.17
CA PRO A 86 15.78 13.67 14.79
C PRO A 86 16.92 12.67 14.57
N LEU A 87 18.05 13.20 14.13
CA LEU A 87 19.30 12.48 14.06
C LEU A 87 19.89 12.42 15.48
N GLN A 88 19.89 11.24 16.09
CA GLN A 88 20.25 11.08 17.50
C GLN A 88 21.76 11.15 17.77
N GLU A 89 22.56 10.87 16.74
CA GLU A 89 24.00 10.80 16.84
C GLU A 89 24.66 12.04 16.21
N PRO A 90 25.79 12.51 16.74
CA PRO A 90 26.59 13.50 16.06
C PRO A 90 27.20 12.88 14.80
N PHE A 91 26.89 13.44 13.63
CA PHE A 91 27.44 13.01 12.35
C PHE A 91 28.70 13.85 12.05
N PRO A 92 29.92 13.26 12.12
CA PRO A 92 31.15 14.02 11.92
C PRO A 92 31.33 14.52 10.47
N TYR A 93 30.66 13.89 9.50
CA TYR A 93 30.74 14.24 8.09
C TYR A 93 29.36 14.08 7.43
N LEU A 94 29.03 14.98 6.52
CA LEU A 94 27.90 14.88 5.60
C LEU A 94 28.47 14.99 4.19
N ILE A 95 28.21 13.99 3.35
CA ILE A 95 28.57 13.99 1.94
C ILE A 95 27.26 14.11 1.16
N LEU A 96 27.16 15.15 0.34
CA LEU A 96 26.03 15.44 -0.54
C LEU A 96 26.33 14.97 -1.97
#